data_AF-A0A9Q3HHK0-F1
#
_entry.id   AF-A0A9Q3HHK0-F1
#
_cell.length_a   1.000
_cell.length_b   1.000
_cell.length_c   1.000
_cell.angle_alpha   90.00
_cell.angle_beta   90.00
_cell.angle_gamma   90.00
#
_symmetry.space_group_name_H-M   'P 1'
#
loop_
_entity.id
_entity.type
_entity.pdbx_description
1 polymer ?
#
loop_
_entity_poly.entity_id
_entity_poly.type
_entity_poly.pdbx_seq_one_letter_code
_entity_poly.pdbx_strand_id
1 'polypeptide(L)'
;MNVNRFKAFESLRQALTTSSLLLMPDFELPFKLYIDASRHELGAALHQVPIITYKPVGGPFLSISIQIKPTDARYGESQMESLCLVLA
;
A
#
# COMPACT_ATOMS: atom_id res chain seq x y z
N MET A 1 -11.02 -10.25 27.64
CA MET A 1 -10.50 -10.06 26.26
C MET A 1 -10.17 -8.58 26.09
N ASN A 2 -8.97 -8.23 25.63
CA ASN A 2 -8.50 -6.84 25.62
C ASN A 2 -9.27 -6.02 24.55
N VAL A 3 -9.98 -4.96 24.95
CA VAL A 3 -10.86 -4.16 24.08
C VAL A 3 -10.14 -3.67 22.82
N ASN A 4 -8.84 -3.35 22.92
CA ASN A 4 -8.04 -2.90 21.77
C ASN A 4 -7.84 -4.00 20.72
N ARG A 5 -7.69 -5.27 21.13
CA ARG A 5 -7.53 -6.39 20.19
C ARG A 5 -8.81 -6.68 19.43
N PHE A 6 -9.95 -6.59 20.12
CA PHE A 6 -11.26 -6.76 19.49
C PHE A 6 -11.52 -5.66 18.44
N LYS A 7 -11.23 -4.40 18.78
CA LYS A 7 -11.34 -3.27 17.83
C LYS A 7 -10.43 -3.47 16.61
N ALA A 8 -9.16 -3.84 16.83
CA ALA A 8 -8.22 -4.08 15.74
C ALA A 8 -8.69 -5.21 14.82
N PHE A 9 -9.23 -6.29 15.38
CA PHE A 9 -9.81 -7.39 14.61
C PHE A 9 -11.00 -6.94 13.76
N GLU A 10 -11.95 -6.18 14.32
CA GLU A 10 -13.10 -5.67 13.55
C GLU A 10 -12.67 -4.69 12.46
N SER A 11 -11.69 -3.82 12.73
CA SER A 11 -11.14 -2.92 11.70
C SER A 11 -10.52 -3.69 10.55
N LEU A 12 -9.74 -4.73 10.85
CA LEU A 12 -9.15 -5.59 9.81
C LEU A 12 -10.22 -6.35 9.02
N ARG A 13 -11.22 -6.91 9.72
CA ARG A 13 -12.35 -7.60 9.09
C ARG A 13 -13.07 -6.67 8.11
N GLN A 14 -13.39 -5.46 8.56
CA GLN A 14 -14.05 -4.46 7.72
C GLN A 14 -13.18 -4.15 6.50
N ALA A 15 -11.91 -3.80 6.69
CA ALA A 15 -10.98 -3.48 5.60
C ALA A 15 -10.88 -4.59 4.55
N LEU A 16 -10.78 -5.86 4.97
CA LEU A 16 -10.71 -7.01 4.06
C LEU A 16 -12.02 -7.22 3.27
N THR A 17 -13.17 -6.94 3.89
CA THR A 17 -14.48 -7.12 3.24
C THR A 17 -14.92 -5.94 2.38
N THR A 18 -14.33 -4.75 2.58
CA THR A 18 -14.67 -3.53 1.84
C THR A 18 -13.55 -3.04 0.93
N SER A 19 -12.43 -3.77 0.85
CA SER A 19 -11.30 -3.38 0.00
C SER A 19 -11.71 -3.28 -1.46
N SER A 20 -11.10 -2.32 -2.18
CA SER A 20 -11.23 -2.22 -3.63
C SER A 20 -10.77 -3.51 -4.30
N LEU A 21 -11.44 -3.88 -5.39
CA LEU A 21 -10.99 -4.98 -6.25
C LEU A 21 -9.61 -4.64 -6.82
N LEU A 22 -8.70 -5.60 -6.75
CA LEU A 22 -7.40 -5.53 -7.39
C LEU A 22 -7.56 -5.87 -8.88
N LEU A 23 -6.98 -5.07 -9.75
CA LEU A 23 -6.92 -5.35 -11.19
C LEU A 23 -5.88 -6.46 -11.47
N MET A 24 -6.05 -7.18 -12.58
CA MET A 24 -5.00 -8.09 -13.05
C MET A 24 -3.90 -7.27 -13.74
N PRO A 25 -2.62 -7.47 -13.41
CA PRO A 25 -1.53 -6.69 -14.00
C PRO A 25 -1.33 -7.03 -15.47
N ASP A 26 -1.02 -6.01 -16.27
CA ASP A 26 -0.62 -6.13 -17.67
C ASP A 26 0.83 -5.67 -17.82
N PHE A 27 1.75 -6.61 -18.08
CA PHE A 27 3.19 -6.33 -18.10
C PHE A 27 3.65 -5.50 -19.31
N GLU A 28 2.78 -5.30 -20.31
CA GLU A 28 3.06 -4.42 -21.46
C GLU A 28 2.75 -2.95 -21.15
N LEU A 29 2.04 -2.66 -20.05
CA LEU A 29 1.67 -1.31 -19.63
C LEU A 29 2.59 -0.78 -18.53
N PRO A 30 2.88 0.54 -18.52
CA PRO A 30 3.70 1.13 -17.49
C PRO A 30 3.02 1.06 -16.12
N PHE A 31 3.80 0.69 -15.11
CA PHE A 31 3.40 0.70 -13.71
C PHE A 31 3.57 2.10 -13.11
N LYS A 32 2.65 2.46 -12.21
CA LYS A 32 2.74 3.65 -11.36
C LYS A 32 2.84 3.21 -9.91
N LEU A 33 4.01 3.44 -9.31
CA LEU A 33 4.25 3.19 -7.90
C LEU A 33 3.94 4.48 -7.12
N TYR A 34 3.02 4.36 -6.17
CA TYR A 34 2.77 5.36 -5.15
C TYR A 34 3.39 4.87 -3.85
N ILE A 35 4.10 5.74 -3.15
CA ILE A 35 4.70 5.46 -1.84
C ILE A 35 4.26 6.53 -0.85
N ASP A 36 4.23 6.14 0.42
CA ASP A 36 4.03 7.03 1.55
C ASP A 36 4.82 6.48 2.73
N ALA A 37 5.60 7.33 3.40
CA ALA A 37 6.45 6.91 4.50
C ALA A 37 6.08 7.64 5.80
N SER A 38 5.99 6.88 6.89
CA SER A 38 5.79 7.43 8.23
C SER A 38 6.79 6.85 9.21
N ARG A 39 6.89 7.46 10.40
CA ARG A 39 7.75 6.96 11.49
C ARG A 39 7.27 5.66 12.14
N HIS A 40 6.21 5.04 11.65
CA HIS A 40 5.67 3.79 12.18
C HIS A 40 5.62 2.71 11.10
N GLU A 41 5.33 3.07 9.86
CA GLU A 41 5.16 2.15 8.74
C GLU A 41 5.52 2.82 7.40
N LEU A 42 5.88 1.98 6.43
CA LEU A 42 6.05 2.34 5.03
C LEU A 42 4.89 1.75 4.23
N GLY A 43 4.27 2.54 3.37
CA GLY A 43 3.16 2.13 2.53
C GLY A 43 3.48 2.31 1.06
N ALA A 44 3.09 1.33 0.25
CA ALA A 44 3.21 1.42 -1.20
C ALA A 44 1.97 0.85 -1.90
N ALA A 45 1.60 1.44 -3.03
CA ALA A 45 0.54 0.96 -3.90
C ALA A 45 0.99 0.99 -5.34
N LEU A 46 0.82 -0.14 -6.04
CA LEU A 46 1.19 -0.30 -7.43
C LEU A 46 -0.08 -0.29 -8.28
N HIS A 47 -0.13 0.66 -9.21
CA HIS A 47 -1.29 0.95 -10.04
C HIS A 47 -0.94 0.82 -11.52
N GLN A 48 -1.96 0.51 -12.30
CA GLN A 48 -1.93 0.62 -13.77
C GLN A 48 -3.21 1.27 -14.27
N VAL A 49 -3.18 1.71 -15.53
CA VAL A 49 -4.36 2.26 -16.22
C VAL A 49 -4.65 1.40 -17.46
N PRO A 50 -5.11 0.14 -17.28
CA PRO A 50 -5.53 -0.69 -18.40
C PRO A 50 -6.79 -0.14 -19.08
N ILE A 51 -6.97 -0.51 -20.35
CA ILE A 51 -8.21 -0.26 -21.07
C ILE A 51 -9.11 -1.48 -20.87
N ILE A 52 -10.16 -1.31 -20.06
CA ILE A 52 -11.16 -2.35 -19.81
C ILE A 52 -12.47 -1.88 -20.45
N THR A 53 -13.06 -2.68 -21.34
CA THR A 53 -14.32 -2.33 -22.02
C THR A 53 -14.27 -0.95 -22.68
N TYR A 54 -13.20 -0.69 -23.45
CA TYR A 54 -12.96 0.56 -24.17
C TYR A 54 -12.84 1.83 -23.31
N LYS A 55 -12.64 1.70 -21.99
CA LYS A 55 -12.42 2.83 -21.09
C LYS A 55 -11.11 2.64 -20.30
N PRO A 56 -10.31 3.71 -20.11
CA PRO A 56 -9.18 3.65 -19.21
C PRO A 56 -9.70 3.54 -17.78
N VAL A 57 -9.38 2.43 -17.11
CA VAL A 57 -9.75 2.19 -15.71
C VAL A 57 -8.46 2.15 -14.90
N GLY A 58 -8.23 3.19 -14.12
CA GLY A 58 -7.13 3.21 -13.16
C GLY A 58 -7.48 2.41 -11.92
N GLY A 59 -6.57 1.56 -11.46
CA GLY A 59 -6.78 0.83 -10.21
C GLY A 59 -5.49 0.25 -9.64
N PRO A 60 -5.49 -0.01 -8.32
CA PRO A 60 -4.43 -0.78 -7.69
C PRO A 60 -4.52 -2.23 -8.14
N PHE A 61 -3.37 -2.88 -8.28
CA PHE A 61 -3.31 -4.34 -8.35
C PHE A 61 -2.49 -4.92 -7.19
N LEU A 62 -1.71 -4.10 -6.49
CA LEU A 62 -0.98 -4.50 -5.30
C LEU A 62 -0.87 -3.33 -4.31
N SER A 63 -1.10 -3.61 -3.03
CA SER A 63 -0.80 -2.71 -1.91
C SER A 63 0.10 -3.42 -0.92
N ILE A 64 1.14 -2.74 -0.44
CA ILE A 64 2.14 -3.27 0.48
C ILE A 64 2.23 -2.31 1.67
N SER A 65 2.25 -2.86 2.88
CA SER A 65 2.59 -2.12 4.10
C SER A 65 3.68 -2.88 4.85
N ILE A 66 4.71 -2.15 5.28
CA ILE A 66 5.91 -2.70 5.91
C ILE A 66 6.13 -2.00 7.25
N GLN A 67 6.27 -2.78 8.32
CA GLN A 67 6.67 -2.26 9.61
C GLN A 67 8.15 -1.91 9.62
N ILE A 68 8.49 -0.73 10.13
CA ILE A 68 9.89 -0.27 10.20
C ILE A 68 10.57 -0.74 11.48
N LYS A 69 11.88 -0.94 11.39
CA LYS A 69 12.70 -1.23 12.57
C LYS A 69 12.89 0.06 13.38
N PRO A 70 13.05 -0.03 14.71
CA PRO A 70 13.29 1.15 15.56
C PRO A 70 14.55 1.96 15.18
N THR A 71 15.53 1.33 14.54
CA THR A 71 16.72 2.00 14.00
C THR A 71 16.39 2.89 12.81
N ASP A 72 15.49 2.44 11.94
CA ASP A 72 15.12 3.13 10.71
C ASP A 72 14.15 4.29 10.99
N ALA A 73 13.37 4.19 12.07
CA ALA A 73 12.49 5.26 12.56
C ALA A 73 13.21 6.57 12.95
N ARG A 74 14.55 6.59 12.93
CA ARG A 74 15.39 7.76 13.23
C ARG A 74 15.75 8.56 11.98
N TYR A 75 15.50 8.03 10.79
CA TYR A 75 15.75 8.74 9.54
C TYR A 75 14.86 9.98 9.44
N GLY A 76 15.36 11.00 8.73
CA GLY A 76 14.56 12.17 8.38
C GLY A 76 13.46 11.80 7.37
N GLU A 77 12.42 12.63 7.25
CA GLU A 77 11.25 12.33 6.40
C GLU A 77 11.65 12.02 4.94
N SER A 78 12.57 12.79 4.33
CA SER A 78 13.03 12.51 2.95
C SER A 78 13.82 11.20 2.81
N GLN A 79 14.53 10.79 3.88
CA GLN A 79 15.24 9.51 3.92
C GLN A 79 14.25 8.35 4.10
N MET A 80 13.16 8.57 4.85
CA MET A 80 12.08 7.61 5.00
C MET A 80 11.35 7.36 3.67
N GLU A 81 11.06 8.42 2.90
CA GLU A 81 10.52 8.28 1.54
C GLU A 81 11.46 7.48 0.62
N SER A 82 12.76 7.76 0.69
CA SER A 82 13.76 7.02 -0.07
C SER A 82 13.85 5.55 0.36
N LEU A 83 13.71 5.28 1.67
CA LEU A 83 13.67 3.92 2.21
C LEU A 83 12.41 3.17 1.75
N CYS A 84 11.25 3.85 1.75
CA CYS A 84 10.00 3.30 1.23
C CYS A 84 10.13 2.93 -0.24
N LEU A 85 10.73 3.78 -1.06
CA LEU A 85 10.96 3.50 -2.48
C LEU A 85 11.83 2.25 -2.71
N VAL A 86 12.80 1.99 -1.84
CA VAL A 86 13.76 0.88 -1.98
C VAL A 86 13.20 -0.44 -1.46
N LEU A 87 12.34 -0.40 -0.46
CA LEU A 87 11.78 -1.59 0.20
C LEU A 87 10.42 -2.01 -0.37
N ALA A 88 9.71 -1.13 -1.06
CA ALA A 88 8.45 -1.41 -1.75
C ALA A 88 8.67 -2.28 -3.01
#